data_AF-A0AB37LB63-F1
#
_entry.id   AF-A0AB37LB63-F1
#
_cell.length_a   1.000
_cell.length_b   1.000
_cell.length_c   1.000
_cell.angle_alpha   90.00
_cell.angle_beta   90.00
_cell.angle_gamma   90.00
#
_symmetry.space_group_name_H-M   'P 1'
#
loop_
_entity.id
_entity.type
_entity.pdbx_description
1 polymer ?
#
loop_
_entity_poly.entity_id
_entity_poly.type
_entity_poly.pdbx_seq_one_letter_code
_entity_poly.pdbx_strand_id
1 'polypeptide(L)'
;MIEIIDKVDCCGCNACGDICAQKAITFKNDEEGFGYPEINNELCTDCHLCEKICPILNIKELKKNDYEKPLCYAAQTKNLESLFNSTSGSAFATLAEKMYKLGGYVGGAIFNDDYSVKQFISSNKADLEKLRNSKYVQSDSQGFYKQVRDLLKAGEKVLVCGLPCQMAGLRSFLRIDYENLIIIDLICLGINSPKILRGYLDYMEEKHQSRIIYYKAKNKELGWRQLTTKIVFENGDVEYDKKDTNYFTHGFIATHAYERPSCYECKFKGFPRIADITIGDLWGAEKIVGPSYDYDLGTSVIMINSAKGKRFYDSSKISMKDKEIPFETILPGNRALVSSVPKPDIDRNQFYNDLNTMRFEEFAKKYIKLPDSETTFKFVCKNVAKYVYYIAKASGLNCKTLFQNVFYNLFSRQFKCNIIRGEFVVFNKYCILNIDKTAQINVSGILFLGRKEIKGSKKETLLAVRRGATLNVKGGTINYGADIEILPNAELSLGKGIAFNLNTTIICGFKTTIADAVCLGRDVTIRDNNGGHFISRRTFKDKRAVTIGTHTWICEHSIVMPGAKIGAGVIVGANSMVSGKIPNFTLVIGSPAEVVDEDIYWKV
;
A
#
# COMPACT_ATOMS: atom_id res chain seq x y z
N MET A 1 5.77 21.37 -37.35
CA MET A 1 6.34 21.52 -35.99
C MET A 1 5.29 21.08 -34.96
N ILE A 2 5.66 20.29 -33.94
CA ILE A 2 4.66 19.73 -33.01
C ILE A 2 3.91 20.82 -32.23
N GLU A 3 2.63 21.00 -32.49
CA GLU A 3 1.78 21.95 -31.77
C GLU A 3 0.70 21.18 -31.01
N ILE A 4 0.54 21.47 -29.71
CA ILE A 4 -0.47 20.82 -28.88
C ILE A 4 -1.63 21.79 -28.68
N ILE A 5 -2.64 21.65 -29.54
CA ILE A 5 -3.89 22.41 -29.45
C ILE A 5 -4.82 21.75 -28.42
N ASP A 6 -4.97 20.42 -28.49
CA ASP A 6 -5.73 19.63 -27.53
C ASP A 6 -4.79 18.82 -26.62
N LYS A 7 -5.01 18.93 -25.31
CA LYS A 7 -4.24 18.19 -24.29
C LYS A 7 -4.32 16.67 -24.46
N VAL A 8 -5.36 16.14 -25.13
CA VAL A 8 -5.48 14.69 -25.42
C VAL A 8 -4.42 14.18 -26.41
N ASP A 9 -3.86 15.06 -27.23
CA ASP A 9 -2.88 14.71 -28.28
C ASP A 9 -1.44 14.67 -27.76
N CYS A 10 -1.22 14.87 -26.46
CA CYS A 10 0.08 14.73 -25.82
C CYS A 10 0.05 13.70 -24.68
N CYS A 11 0.90 12.67 -24.78
CA CYS A 11 1.08 11.68 -23.72
C CYS A 11 2.19 12.03 -22.71
N GLY A 12 2.87 13.18 -22.86
CA GLY A 12 3.90 13.64 -21.93
C GLY A 12 5.18 12.79 -21.92
N CYS A 13 5.56 12.16 -23.04
CA CYS A 13 6.73 11.27 -23.10
C CYS A 13 8.09 11.99 -23.21
N ASN A 14 8.12 13.31 -23.42
CA ASN A 14 9.31 14.16 -23.63
C ASN A 14 10.20 13.85 -24.86
N ALA A 15 9.82 12.91 -25.74
CA ALA A 15 10.67 12.49 -26.86
C ALA A 15 10.98 13.64 -27.85
N CYS A 16 10.04 14.56 -28.05
CA CYS A 16 10.21 15.74 -28.91
C CYS A 16 11.34 16.67 -28.45
N GLY A 17 11.53 16.84 -27.14
CA GLY A 17 12.64 17.61 -26.60
C GLY A 17 13.98 16.91 -26.78
N ASP A 18 14.01 15.59 -26.59
CA ASP A 18 15.23 14.80 -26.73
C ASP A 18 15.76 14.73 -28.16
N ILE A 19 14.87 14.71 -29.17
CA ILE A 19 15.29 14.71 -30.59
C ILE A 19 15.71 16.11 -31.07
N CYS A 20 15.32 17.16 -30.37
CA CYS A 20 15.54 18.54 -30.81
C CYS A 20 17.00 18.96 -30.62
N ALA A 21 17.81 18.93 -31.69
CA ALA A 21 19.21 19.33 -31.66
C ALA A 21 19.41 20.81 -31.27
N GLN A 22 18.45 21.68 -31.64
CA GLN A 22 18.50 23.11 -31.35
C GLN A 22 18.05 23.47 -29.92
N LYS A 23 17.60 22.48 -29.13
CA LYS A 23 17.00 22.69 -27.81
C LYS A 23 15.85 23.72 -27.82
N ALA A 24 15.12 23.77 -28.93
CA ALA A 24 13.99 24.68 -29.13
C ALA A 24 12.72 24.25 -28.38
N ILE A 25 12.70 23.08 -27.75
CA ILE A 25 11.52 22.53 -27.07
C ILE A 25 11.80 22.37 -25.57
N THR A 26 11.04 23.09 -24.75
CA THR A 26 11.01 22.95 -23.28
C THR A 26 9.68 22.32 -22.85
N PHE A 27 9.52 22.00 -21.56
CA PHE A 27 8.28 21.45 -21.03
C PHE A 27 7.77 22.29 -19.87
N LYS A 28 6.54 22.79 -20.00
CA LYS A 28 5.87 23.58 -18.97
C LYS A 28 4.70 22.79 -18.40
N ASN A 29 4.60 22.78 -17.07
CA ASN A 29 3.47 22.17 -16.39
C ASN A 29 2.24 23.07 -16.53
N ASP A 30 1.10 22.43 -16.80
CA ASP A 30 -0.19 23.08 -16.78
C ASP A 30 -0.75 23.21 -15.34
N GLU A 31 -1.96 23.75 -15.24
CA GLU A 31 -2.68 23.94 -13.98
C GLU A 31 -3.00 22.63 -13.23
N GLU A 32 -2.96 21.50 -13.93
CA GLU A 32 -3.17 20.16 -13.40
C GLU A 32 -1.86 19.48 -13.00
N GLY A 33 -0.71 20.09 -13.31
CA GLY A 33 0.63 19.57 -13.04
C GLY A 33 1.19 18.64 -14.11
N PHE A 34 0.57 18.56 -15.29
CA PHE A 34 1.10 17.78 -16.42
C PHE A 34 1.99 18.64 -17.32
N GLY A 35 3.18 18.13 -17.64
CA GLY A 35 4.09 18.79 -18.59
C GLY A 35 3.63 18.64 -20.06
N TYR A 36 3.69 19.75 -20.81
CA TYR A 36 3.47 19.82 -22.27
C TYR A 36 4.64 20.54 -22.95
N PRO A 37 4.95 20.19 -24.22
CA PRO A 37 6.01 20.86 -24.96
C PRO A 37 5.64 22.32 -25.27
N GLU A 38 6.60 23.22 -25.06
CA GLU A 38 6.55 24.63 -25.44
C GLU A 38 7.73 24.89 -26.37
N ILE A 39 7.47 25.51 -27.53
CA ILE A 39 8.47 25.69 -28.57
C ILE A 39 8.92 27.14 -28.64
N ASN A 40 10.23 27.34 -28.61
CA ASN A 40 10.85 28.60 -28.96
C ASN A 40 11.00 28.69 -30.48
N ASN A 41 10.18 29.54 -31.11
CA ASN A 41 10.17 29.75 -32.56
C ASN A 41 11.47 30.39 -33.10
N GLU A 42 12.24 31.09 -32.26
CA GLU A 42 13.52 31.68 -32.67
C GLU A 42 14.63 30.63 -32.80
N LEU A 43 14.56 29.55 -32.01
CA LEU A 43 15.51 28.44 -32.06
C LEU A 43 15.08 27.31 -33.02
N CYS A 44 13.78 27.22 -33.32
CA CYS A 44 13.24 26.15 -34.15
C CYS A 44 13.60 26.34 -35.62
N THR A 45 14.18 25.31 -36.24
CA THR A 45 14.55 25.31 -37.67
C THR A 45 13.52 24.59 -38.55
N ASP A 46 12.30 24.37 -38.05
CA ASP A 46 11.21 23.65 -38.72
C ASP A 46 11.61 22.33 -39.41
N CYS A 47 12.45 21.53 -38.75
CA CYS A 47 12.94 20.26 -39.31
C CYS A 47 11.91 19.10 -39.26
N HIS A 48 10.77 19.32 -38.59
CA HIS A 48 9.69 18.35 -38.36
C HIS A 48 10.11 17.05 -37.64
N LEU A 49 11.30 16.97 -37.05
CA LEU A 49 11.76 15.76 -36.36
C LEU A 49 10.89 15.41 -35.15
N CYS A 50 10.40 16.41 -34.42
CA CYS A 50 9.52 16.21 -33.26
C CYS A 50 8.20 15.51 -33.61
N GLU A 51 7.62 15.77 -34.79
CA GLU A 51 6.41 15.11 -35.28
C GLU A 51 6.72 13.70 -35.77
N LYS A 52 7.83 13.52 -36.50
CA LYS A 52 8.29 12.24 -37.03
C LYS A 52 8.62 11.19 -35.97
N ILE A 53 8.85 11.60 -34.72
CA ILE A 53 9.10 10.69 -33.58
C ILE A 53 7.97 10.71 -32.55
N CYS A 54 6.92 11.50 -32.77
CA CYS A 54 5.80 11.56 -31.83
C CYS A 54 5.07 10.21 -31.81
N PRO A 55 4.99 9.52 -30.66
CA PRO A 55 4.40 8.17 -30.63
C PRO A 55 2.88 8.17 -30.82
N ILE A 56 2.20 9.31 -30.62
CA ILE A 56 0.77 9.46 -30.91
C ILE A 56 0.53 9.56 -32.41
N LEU A 57 1.28 10.43 -33.11
CA LEU A 57 1.13 10.62 -34.56
C LEU A 57 1.52 9.36 -35.34
N ASN A 58 2.54 8.63 -34.87
CA ASN A 58 3.09 7.46 -35.56
C ASN A 58 2.59 6.13 -34.98
N ILE A 59 1.50 6.12 -34.21
CA ILE A 59 1.05 4.92 -33.47
C ILE A 59 0.76 3.71 -34.36
N LYS A 60 0.24 3.93 -35.57
CA LYS A 60 -0.10 2.85 -36.51
C LYS A 60 1.12 2.03 -36.91
N GLU A 61 2.25 2.69 -37.11
CA GLU A 61 3.52 2.03 -37.48
C GLU A 61 4.21 1.40 -36.27
N LEU A 62 4.01 1.96 -35.08
CA LEU A 62 4.63 1.49 -33.84
C LEU A 62 3.94 0.26 -33.26
N LYS A 63 2.63 0.06 -33.47
CA LYS A 63 1.89 -1.12 -33.00
C LYS A 63 2.18 -2.37 -33.83
N LYS A 64 3.39 -2.87 -33.70
CA LYS A 64 3.83 -4.11 -34.34
C LYS A 64 4.80 -4.85 -33.43
N ASN A 65 4.74 -6.18 -33.49
CA ASN A 65 5.69 -7.07 -32.86
C ASN A 65 5.60 -8.47 -33.47
N ASP A 66 6.45 -9.39 -33.03
CA ASP A 66 6.49 -10.76 -33.55
C ASP A 66 5.20 -11.55 -33.24
N TYR A 67 4.51 -11.20 -32.15
CA TYR A 67 3.26 -11.86 -31.75
C TYR A 67 2.07 -10.88 -31.76
N GLU A 68 1.03 -11.23 -32.52
CA GLU A 68 -0.26 -10.52 -32.51
C GLU A 68 -0.94 -10.61 -31.14
N LYS A 69 -0.97 -11.82 -30.57
CA LYS A 69 -1.36 -12.10 -29.19
C LYS A 69 -0.14 -12.59 -28.42
N PRO A 70 0.18 -12.00 -27.26
CA PRO A 70 1.37 -12.38 -26.53
C PRO A 70 1.24 -13.73 -25.82
N LEU A 71 2.38 -14.41 -25.65
CA LEU A 71 2.47 -15.56 -24.77
C LEU A 71 2.38 -15.09 -23.32
N CYS A 72 1.51 -15.69 -22.51
CA CYS A 72 1.21 -15.20 -21.16
C CYS A 72 1.67 -16.18 -20.09
N TYR A 73 2.30 -15.65 -19.04
CA TYR A 73 2.76 -16.40 -17.88
C TYR A 73 2.26 -15.73 -16.60
N ALA A 74 1.71 -16.53 -15.69
CA ALA A 74 1.58 -16.15 -14.29
C ALA A 74 2.93 -16.39 -13.62
N ALA A 75 3.49 -15.39 -12.93
CA ALA A 75 4.82 -15.50 -12.34
C ALA A 75 4.94 -14.85 -10.96
N GLN A 76 5.73 -15.49 -10.10
CA GLN A 76 6.27 -14.94 -8.87
C GLN A 76 7.77 -15.24 -8.79
N THR A 77 8.56 -14.30 -8.26
CA THR A 77 9.94 -14.58 -7.88
C THR A 77 10.02 -15.65 -6.79
N LYS A 78 11.11 -16.42 -6.77
CA LYS A 78 11.44 -17.34 -5.66
C LYS A 78 12.09 -16.63 -4.47
N ASN A 79 12.57 -15.38 -4.66
CA ASN A 79 13.16 -14.58 -3.60
C ASN A 79 12.06 -13.86 -2.81
N LEU A 80 11.83 -14.29 -1.57
CA LEU A 80 10.77 -13.75 -0.72
C LEU A 80 10.95 -12.26 -0.39
N GLU A 81 12.18 -11.81 -0.16
CA GLU A 81 12.49 -10.40 0.08
C GLU A 81 12.09 -9.55 -1.13
N SER A 82 12.50 -9.96 -2.33
CA SER A 82 12.13 -9.29 -3.58
C SER A 82 10.62 -9.32 -3.84
N LEU A 83 9.94 -10.40 -3.42
CA LEU A 83 8.48 -10.51 -3.49
C LEU A 83 7.79 -9.49 -2.57
N PHE A 84 8.23 -9.35 -1.32
CA PHE A 84 7.69 -8.37 -0.37
C PHE A 84 7.99 -6.92 -0.77
N ASN A 85 9.18 -6.70 -1.35
CA ASN A 85 9.64 -5.37 -1.74
C ASN A 85 9.18 -4.90 -3.12
N SER A 86 8.43 -5.73 -3.84
CA SER A 86 7.83 -5.38 -5.14
C SER A 86 6.31 -5.20 -5.05
N THR A 87 5.71 -4.46 -6.00
CA THR A 87 4.27 -4.21 -6.07
C THR A 87 3.42 -5.49 -6.19
N SER A 88 3.95 -6.52 -6.86
CA SER A 88 3.22 -7.72 -7.30
C SER A 88 4.15 -8.94 -7.25
N GLY A 89 4.07 -9.90 -8.17
CA GLY A 89 4.97 -11.07 -8.24
C GLY A 89 6.46 -10.80 -8.48
N SER A 90 6.93 -9.55 -8.44
CA SER A 90 8.34 -9.15 -8.65
C SER A 90 8.88 -9.45 -10.07
N ALA A 91 8.01 -9.37 -11.09
CA ALA A 91 8.41 -9.59 -12.48
C ALA A 91 9.52 -8.61 -12.94
N PHE A 92 9.32 -7.30 -12.76
CA PHE A 92 10.31 -6.29 -13.15
C PHE A 92 11.65 -6.51 -12.45
N ALA A 93 11.66 -6.63 -11.12
CA ALA A 93 12.91 -6.72 -10.37
C ALA A 93 13.71 -7.96 -10.74
N THR A 94 13.03 -9.09 -10.97
CA THR A 94 13.70 -10.32 -11.42
C THR A 94 14.31 -10.18 -12.82
N LEU A 95 13.62 -9.51 -13.75
CA LEU A 95 14.14 -9.22 -15.10
C LEU A 95 15.29 -8.21 -15.07
N ALA A 96 15.21 -7.20 -14.20
CA ALA A 96 16.28 -6.23 -13.96
C ALA A 96 17.53 -6.90 -13.36
N GLU A 97 17.36 -7.76 -12.35
CA GLU A 97 18.46 -8.55 -11.77
C GLU A 97 19.14 -9.43 -12.81
N LYS A 98 18.39 -10.00 -13.77
CA LYS A 98 19.00 -10.71 -14.89
C LYS A 98 19.85 -9.78 -15.76
N MET A 99 19.36 -8.59 -16.09
CA MET A 99 20.13 -7.63 -16.89
C MET A 99 21.41 -7.18 -16.19
N TYR A 100 21.36 -6.89 -14.88
CA TYR A 100 22.54 -6.57 -14.09
C TYR A 100 23.56 -7.72 -14.07
N LYS A 101 23.10 -8.98 -13.95
CA LYS A 101 23.99 -10.17 -14.05
C LYS A 101 24.67 -10.30 -15.41
N LEU A 102 24.10 -9.72 -16.47
CA LEU A 102 24.69 -9.68 -17.81
C LEU A 102 25.62 -8.48 -18.03
N GLY A 103 25.90 -7.71 -16.96
CA GLY A 103 26.68 -6.47 -16.99
C GLY A 103 25.95 -5.29 -17.63
N GLY A 104 24.63 -5.36 -17.77
CA GLY A 104 23.84 -4.34 -18.46
C GLY A 104 23.31 -3.23 -17.56
N TYR A 105 22.73 -2.23 -18.20
CA TYR A 105 22.03 -1.11 -17.59
C TYR A 105 20.54 -1.41 -17.47
N VAL A 106 19.93 -0.95 -16.37
CA VAL A 106 18.48 -1.01 -16.16
C VAL A 106 17.96 0.40 -15.98
N GLY A 107 16.93 0.74 -16.76
CA GLY A 107 16.24 2.01 -16.69
C GLY A 107 14.77 1.89 -16.33
N GLY A 108 14.24 2.94 -15.70
CA GLY A 108 12.85 3.09 -15.31
C GLY A 108 12.63 4.29 -14.38
N ALA A 109 11.48 4.34 -13.72
CA ALA A 109 11.07 5.51 -12.93
C ALA A 109 11.54 5.44 -11.46
N ILE A 110 12.09 6.55 -10.97
CA ILE A 110 12.47 6.77 -9.57
C ILE A 110 11.78 8.03 -9.01
N PHE A 111 11.62 8.09 -7.69
CA PHE A 111 11.28 9.33 -7.01
C PHE A 111 12.51 10.23 -6.88
N ASN A 112 12.31 11.53 -7.01
CA ASN A 112 13.20 12.55 -6.48
C ASN A 112 12.91 12.76 -4.98
N ASP A 113 13.73 13.57 -4.30
CA ASP A 113 13.60 13.84 -2.87
C ASP A 113 12.26 14.51 -2.51
N ASP A 114 11.64 15.24 -3.45
CA ASP A 114 10.33 15.88 -3.30
C ASP A 114 9.14 14.97 -3.70
N TYR A 115 9.40 13.70 -4.00
CA TYR A 115 8.47 12.70 -4.54
C TYR A 115 7.90 13.02 -5.94
N SER A 116 8.46 14.01 -6.66
CA SER A 116 8.30 14.06 -8.12
C SER A 116 9.01 12.85 -8.76
N VAL A 117 8.63 12.47 -9.98
CA VAL A 117 9.12 11.24 -10.60
C VAL A 117 9.94 11.58 -11.83
N LYS A 118 11.09 10.90 -12.02
CA LYS A 118 11.90 11.00 -13.23
C LYS A 118 12.32 9.62 -13.74
N GLN A 119 12.65 9.55 -15.03
CA GLN A 119 13.32 8.39 -15.60
C GLN A 119 14.80 8.39 -15.23
N PHE A 120 15.32 7.21 -14.98
CA PHE A 120 16.67 6.96 -14.48
C PHE A 120 17.21 5.69 -15.12
N ILE A 121 18.52 5.61 -15.34
CA ILE A 121 19.21 4.43 -15.86
C ILE A 121 20.53 4.24 -15.11
N SER A 122 20.83 3.00 -14.72
CA SER A 122 22.06 2.67 -13.98
C SER A 122 22.47 1.23 -14.24
N SER A 123 23.78 0.97 -14.19
CA SER A 123 24.38 -0.37 -14.19
C SER A 123 24.64 -0.89 -12.77
N ASN A 124 24.44 -0.05 -11.74
CA ASN A 124 24.61 -0.45 -10.35
C ASN A 124 23.38 -1.21 -9.84
N LYS A 125 23.56 -2.49 -9.49
CA LYS A 125 22.50 -3.34 -8.93
C LYS A 125 21.85 -2.74 -7.67
N ALA A 126 22.59 -1.99 -6.85
CA ALA A 126 22.05 -1.38 -5.63
C ALA A 126 20.95 -0.34 -5.93
N ASP A 127 20.92 0.23 -7.14
CA ASP A 127 19.87 1.17 -7.55
C ASP A 127 18.53 0.49 -7.87
N LEU A 128 18.47 -0.85 -7.87
CA LEU A 128 17.22 -1.59 -8.09
C LEU A 128 16.15 -1.21 -7.07
N GLU A 129 16.51 -0.94 -5.81
CA GLU A 129 15.53 -0.51 -4.79
C GLU A 129 14.83 0.80 -5.17
N LYS A 130 15.55 1.73 -5.82
CA LYS A 130 14.98 2.99 -6.31
C LYS A 130 13.99 2.75 -7.45
N LEU A 131 14.29 1.78 -8.32
CA LEU A 131 13.49 1.42 -9.49
C LEU A 131 12.26 0.56 -9.15
N ARG A 132 12.29 -0.16 -8.03
CA ARG A 132 11.15 -0.98 -7.55
C ARG A 132 9.92 -0.13 -7.23
N ASN A 133 8.79 -0.81 -7.10
CA ASN A 133 7.48 -0.24 -6.77
C ASN A 133 6.86 0.64 -7.85
N SER A 134 5.55 0.83 -7.74
CA SER A 134 4.78 1.61 -8.70
C SER A 134 4.74 3.08 -8.29
N LYS A 135 5.05 3.96 -9.25
CA LYS A 135 4.91 5.42 -9.12
C LYS A 135 3.71 5.84 -9.95
N TYR A 136 2.61 6.19 -9.29
CA TYR A 136 1.30 6.40 -9.92
C TYR A 136 1.10 7.81 -10.48
N VAL A 137 2.16 8.50 -10.92
CA VAL A 137 2.10 9.86 -11.48
C VAL A 137 3.00 10.01 -12.69
N GLN A 138 2.84 11.11 -13.45
CA GLN A 138 3.70 11.41 -14.60
C GLN A 138 5.18 11.52 -14.17
N SER A 139 6.05 10.83 -14.90
CA SER A 139 7.51 10.93 -14.74
C SER A 139 8.13 11.82 -15.80
N ASP A 140 9.09 12.66 -15.43
CA ASP A 140 9.92 13.40 -16.38
C ASP A 140 10.91 12.47 -17.11
N SER A 141 10.90 12.50 -18.43
CA SER A 141 11.77 11.69 -19.29
C SER A 141 12.78 12.54 -20.08
N GLN A 142 12.93 13.83 -19.78
CA GLN A 142 13.90 14.71 -20.43
C GLN A 142 15.33 14.16 -20.29
N GLY A 143 16.04 14.08 -21.41
CA GLY A 143 17.40 13.57 -21.49
C GLY A 143 17.52 12.04 -21.45
N PHE A 144 16.48 11.32 -21.05
CA PHE A 144 16.54 9.89 -20.81
C PHE A 144 16.72 9.08 -22.09
N TYR A 145 16.01 9.41 -23.17
CA TYR A 145 16.11 8.63 -24.40
C TYR A 145 17.48 8.83 -25.09
N LYS A 146 18.06 10.04 -24.97
CA LYS A 146 19.45 10.29 -25.40
C LYS A 146 20.43 9.38 -24.67
N GLN A 147 20.35 9.30 -23.34
CA GLN A 147 21.21 8.42 -22.54
C GLN A 147 21.09 6.96 -22.97
N VAL A 148 19.86 6.46 -23.17
CA VAL A 148 19.62 5.09 -23.65
C VAL A 148 20.26 4.86 -25.02
N ARG A 149 20.06 5.77 -25.98
CA ARG A 149 20.68 5.67 -27.31
C ARG A 149 22.20 5.63 -27.22
N ASP A 150 22.79 6.49 -26.40
CA ASP A 150 24.25 6.62 -26.31
C ASP A 150 24.86 5.35 -25.71
N LEU A 151 24.22 4.74 -24.71
CA LEU A 151 24.60 3.42 -24.18
C LEU A 151 24.48 2.32 -25.24
N LEU A 152 23.38 2.28 -25.99
CA LEU A 152 23.17 1.28 -27.04
C LEU A 152 24.20 1.38 -28.15
N LYS A 153 24.56 2.61 -28.56
CA LYS A 153 25.63 2.88 -29.54
C LYS A 153 27.01 2.48 -29.03
N ALA A 154 27.24 2.54 -27.72
CA ALA A 154 28.46 2.04 -27.09
C ALA A 154 28.51 0.51 -27.01
N GLY A 155 27.46 -0.20 -27.46
CA GLY A 155 27.38 -1.67 -27.42
C GLY A 155 26.88 -2.23 -26.09
N GLU A 156 26.44 -1.38 -25.17
CA GLU A 156 25.99 -1.80 -23.84
C GLU A 156 24.66 -2.53 -23.91
N LYS A 157 24.45 -3.50 -23.02
CA LYS A 157 23.13 -4.15 -22.86
C LYS A 157 22.24 -3.26 -22.02
N VAL A 158 21.01 -3.02 -22.46
CA VAL A 158 20.08 -2.12 -21.79
C VAL A 158 18.71 -2.77 -21.64
N LEU A 159 18.12 -2.70 -20.45
CA LEU A 159 16.72 -2.99 -20.19
C LEU A 159 16.03 -1.70 -19.75
N VAL A 160 14.94 -1.31 -20.40
CA VAL A 160 14.15 -0.14 -19.98
C VAL A 160 12.73 -0.58 -19.66
N CYS A 161 12.21 -0.16 -18.51
CA CYS A 161 10.82 -0.36 -18.13
C CYS A 161 10.09 0.99 -17.97
N GLY A 162 8.96 1.16 -18.64
CA GLY A 162 8.13 2.35 -18.49
C GLY A 162 6.69 2.16 -18.92
N LEU A 163 5.97 3.27 -19.05
CA LEU A 163 4.59 3.22 -19.54
C LEU A 163 4.56 2.89 -21.04
N PRO A 164 3.47 2.28 -21.56
CA PRO A 164 3.36 1.96 -22.99
C PRO A 164 3.61 3.17 -23.91
N CYS A 165 3.14 4.36 -23.54
CA CYS A 165 3.37 5.60 -24.28
C CYS A 165 4.84 6.05 -24.28
N GLN A 166 5.55 5.88 -23.16
CA GLN A 166 6.97 6.22 -23.03
C GLN A 166 7.82 5.23 -23.82
N MET A 167 7.49 3.95 -23.76
CA MET A 167 8.22 2.90 -24.48
C MET A 167 8.02 3.00 -25.99
N ALA A 168 6.82 3.41 -26.43
CA ALA A 168 6.58 3.82 -27.80
C ALA A 168 7.41 5.06 -28.19
N GLY A 169 7.51 6.04 -27.30
CA GLY A 169 8.37 7.22 -27.47
C GLY A 169 9.84 6.85 -27.63
N LEU A 170 10.38 5.96 -26.79
CA LEU A 170 11.75 5.45 -26.89
C LEU A 170 11.98 4.76 -28.24
N ARG A 171 11.11 3.83 -28.62
CA ARG A 171 11.25 3.08 -29.89
C ARG A 171 11.19 4.01 -31.10
N SER A 172 10.27 4.99 -31.09
CA SER A 172 10.16 6.00 -32.14
C SER A 172 11.37 6.94 -32.19
N PHE A 173 11.91 7.35 -31.04
CA PHE A 173 13.12 8.17 -30.93
C PHE A 173 14.36 7.44 -31.47
N LEU A 174 14.50 6.15 -31.17
CA LEU A 174 15.66 5.35 -31.58
C LEU A 174 15.70 5.08 -33.08
N ARG A 175 14.53 5.01 -33.74
CA ARG A 175 14.33 4.78 -35.19
C ARG A 175 14.82 3.44 -35.74
N ILE A 176 15.60 2.69 -34.97
CA ILE A 176 16.08 1.36 -35.29
C ILE A 176 15.85 0.43 -34.10
N ASP A 177 15.71 -0.85 -34.40
CA ASP A 177 15.59 -1.89 -33.38
C ASP A 177 16.98 -2.41 -33.00
N TYR A 178 17.31 -2.28 -31.72
CA TYR A 178 18.58 -2.71 -31.15
C TYR A 178 18.44 -4.11 -30.54
N GLU A 179 19.33 -5.04 -30.91
CA GLU A 179 19.39 -6.38 -30.29
C GLU A 179 19.83 -6.34 -28.83
N ASN A 180 20.66 -5.36 -28.45
CA ASN A 180 21.13 -5.11 -27.08
C ASN A 180 20.13 -4.31 -26.22
N LEU A 181 18.92 -4.04 -26.70
CA LEU A 181 17.84 -3.39 -25.93
C LEU A 181 16.71 -4.37 -25.63
N ILE A 182 16.27 -4.44 -24.37
CA ILE A 182 15.00 -5.05 -23.96
C ILE A 182 14.04 -3.95 -23.49
N ILE A 183 12.91 -3.81 -24.16
CA ILE A 183 11.86 -2.86 -23.78
C ILE A 183 10.79 -3.60 -22.98
N ILE A 184 10.52 -3.13 -21.76
CA ILE A 184 9.44 -3.60 -20.90
C ILE A 184 8.41 -2.48 -20.75
N ASP A 185 7.12 -2.80 -20.93
CA ASP A 185 6.05 -1.90 -20.53
C ASP A 185 5.11 -2.51 -19.48
N LEU A 186 4.23 -1.67 -18.94
CA LEU A 186 3.31 -2.03 -17.88
C LEU A 186 1.87 -2.08 -18.38
N ILE A 187 1.04 -2.94 -17.77
CA ILE A 187 -0.42 -2.81 -17.84
C ILE A 187 -0.80 -1.51 -17.12
N CYS A 188 -0.98 -0.45 -17.90
CA CYS A 188 -1.23 0.90 -17.41
C CYS A 188 -2.71 1.23 -17.52
N LEU A 189 -3.34 1.64 -16.41
CA LEU A 189 -4.69 2.17 -16.40
C LEU A 189 -4.69 3.61 -16.95
N GLY A 190 -3.97 4.52 -16.29
CA GLY A 190 -3.76 5.91 -16.68
C GLY A 190 -2.61 6.56 -15.90
N ILE A 191 -2.23 7.79 -16.28
CA ILE A 191 -1.18 8.59 -15.63
C ILE A 191 -1.84 9.62 -14.73
N ASN A 192 -1.63 9.58 -13.42
CA ASN A 192 -2.23 10.60 -12.54
C ASN A 192 -1.40 11.89 -12.47
N SER A 193 -2.10 12.97 -12.12
CA SER A 193 -1.56 14.29 -11.88
C SER A 193 -0.49 14.28 -10.78
N PRO A 194 0.74 14.78 -11.06
CA PRO A 194 1.75 15.05 -10.03
C PRO A 194 1.24 16.02 -8.95
N LYS A 195 0.38 16.97 -9.32
CA LYS A 195 -0.17 17.98 -8.41
C LYS A 195 -1.09 17.36 -7.35
N ILE A 196 -1.92 16.40 -7.74
CA ILE A 196 -2.80 15.70 -6.79
C ILE A 196 -1.98 14.84 -5.81
N LEU A 197 -0.93 14.17 -6.29
CA LEU A 197 -0.04 13.42 -5.39
C LEU A 197 0.62 14.37 -4.39
N ARG A 198 1.14 15.52 -4.85
CA ARG A 198 1.73 16.52 -3.94
C ARG A 198 0.73 16.97 -2.88
N GLY A 199 -0.50 17.31 -3.26
CA GLY A 199 -1.55 17.68 -2.31
C GLY A 199 -1.89 16.56 -1.30
N TYR A 200 -1.90 15.30 -1.72
CA TYR A 200 -2.08 14.15 -0.81
C TYR A 200 -0.91 13.97 0.16
N LEU A 201 0.33 14.15 -0.30
CA LEU A 201 1.52 14.08 0.55
C LEU A 201 1.54 15.25 1.55
N ASP A 202 1.21 16.47 1.12
CA ASP A 202 1.09 17.65 2.00
C ASP A 202 0.05 17.41 3.10
N TYR A 203 -1.10 16.84 2.73
CA TYR A 203 -2.13 16.43 3.68
C TYR A 203 -1.61 15.43 4.72
N MET A 204 -0.83 14.45 4.29
CA MET A 204 -0.25 13.46 5.20
C MET A 204 0.79 14.08 6.13
N GLU A 205 1.66 14.96 5.63
CA GLU A 205 2.61 15.71 6.45
C GLU A 205 1.92 16.61 7.47
N GLU A 206 0.83 17.28 7.07
CA GLU A 206 0.00 18.08 7.97
C GLU A 206 -0.69 17.20 9.03
N LYS A 207 -1.30 16.09 8.63
CA LYS A 207 -1.99 15.18 9.55
C LYS A 207 -1.05 14.62 10.62
N HIS A 208 0.19 14.31 10.25
CA HIS A 208 1.19 13.74 11.15
C HIS A 208 2.15 14.77 11.77
N GLN A 209 2.02 16.06 11.39
CA GLN A 209 2.87 17.15 11.86
C GLN A 209 4.37 16.84 11.73
N SER A 210 4.75 16.17 10.64
CA SER A 210 6.11 15.68 10.39
C SER A 210 6.31 15.46 8.90
N ARG A 211 7.56 15.59 8.43
CA ARG A 211 7.92 15.32 7.03
C ARG A 211 7.90 13.83 6.72
N ILE A 212 7.57 13.49 5.48
CA ILE A 212 7.64 12.13 4.95
C ILE A 212 9.09 11.82 4.55
N ILE A 213 9.58 10.66 4.98
CA ILE A 213 10.90 10.13 4.60
C ILE A 213 10.81 8.85 3.77
N TYR A 214 9.64 8.21 3.75
CA TYR A 214 9.40 7.01 2.95
C TYR A 214 7.96 6.95 2.47
N TYR A 215 7.78 6.58 1.20
CA TYR A 215 6.49 6.40 0.56
C TYR A 215 6.50 5.14 -0.32
N LYS A 216 5.58 4.21 -0.07
CA LYS A 216 5.40 3.00 -0.89
C LYS A 216 3.91 2.67 -1.06
N ALA A 217 3.40 2.87 -2.27
CA ALA A 217 2.09 2.36 -2.67
C ALA A 217 2.10 0.83 -2.77
N LYS A 218 0.96 0.19 -2.49
CA LYS A 218 0.78 -1.28 -2.50
C LYS A 218 1.81 -2.04 -1.65
N ASN A 219 2.16 -1.50 -0.49
CA ASN A 219 2.89 -2.22 0.55
C ASN A 219 2.09 -3.49 0.97
N LYS A 220 2.82 -4.57 1.25
CA LYS A 220 2.26 -5.92 1.46
C LYS A 220 2.28 -6.38 2.91
N GLU A 221 2.74 -5.57 3.85
CA GLU A 221 2.79 -5.92 5.28
C GLU A 221 1.39 -6.22 5.84
N LEU A 222 0.37 -5.51 5.36
CA LEU A 222 -1.05 -5.79 5.67
C LEU A 222 -1.73 -6.69 4.63
N GLY A 223 -0.98 -7.25 3.69
CA GLY A 223 -1.48 -8.06 2.58
C GLY A 223 -1.72 -7.28 1.29
N TRP A 224 -1.44 -7.93 0.16
CA TRP A 224 -1.47 -7.33 -1.18
C TRP A 224 -2.86 -6.80 -1.57
N ARG A 225 -3.94 -7.50 -1.21
CA ARG A 225 -5.34 -7.10 -1.49
C ARG A 225 -5.83 -5.89 -0.70
N GLN A 226 -5.07 -5.41 0.28
CA GLN A 226 -5.39 -4.17 1.00
C GLN A 226 -4.95 -2.93 0.23
N LEU A 227 -4.11 -3.09 -0.81
CA LEU A 227 -3.57 -2.00 -1.63
C LEU A 227 -3.02 -0.85 -0.76
N THR A 228 -2.37 -1.21 0.35
CA THR A 228 -1.95 -0.27 1.38
C THR A 228 -0.84 0.64 0.88
N THR A 229 -0.95 1.94 1.12
CA THR A 229 0.15 2.88 0.99
C THR A 229 0.83 3.02 2.34
N LYS A 230 2.12 2.68 2.42
CA LYS A 230 2.93 2.88 3.62
C LYS A 230 3.65 4.21 3.53
N ILE A 231 3.54 5.01 4.59
CA ILE A 231 4.21 6.30 4.74
C ILE A 231 4.97 6.29 6.08
N VAL A 232 6.25 6.63 6.07
CA VAL A 232 7.07 6.80 7.28
C VAL A 232 7.48 8.26 7.40
N PHE A 233 7.41 8.78 8.62
CA PHE A 233 7.66 10.17 8.93
C PHE A 233 8.94 10.36 9.77
N GLU A 234 9.58 11.52 9.69
CA GLU A 234 10.80 11.86 10.47
C GLU A 234 10.61 11.67 11.99
N ASN A 235 9.41 11.95 12.50
CA ASN A 235 9.08 11.78 13.92
C ASN A 235 8.97 10.31 14.37
N GLY A 236 9.10 9.35 13.45
CA GLY A 236 8.96 7.91 13.68
C GLY A 236 7.54 7.38 13.53
N ASP A 237 6.55 8.21 13.18
CA ASP A 237 5.21 7.74 12.89
C ASP A 237 5.17 6.93 11.59
N VAL A 238 4.23 5.99 11.52
CA VAL A 238 4.02 5.14 10.34
C VAL A 238 2.52 5.07 10.06
N GLU A 239 2.14 5.49 8.86
CA GLU A 239 0.77 5.38 8.35
C GLU A 239 0.66 4.21 7.36
N TYR A 240 -0.34 3.36 7.58
CA TYR A 240 -0.75 2.31 6.65
C TYR A 240 -2.12 2.68 6.07
N ASP A 241 -2.10 3.54 5.06
CA ASP A 241 -3.32 4.06 4.44
C ASP A 241 -3.88 3.04 3.43
N LYS A 242 -4.96 2.37 3.82
CA LYS A 242 -5.53 1.19 3.13
C LYS A 242 -6.51 1.60 2.04
N LYS A 243 -6.88 0.64 1.19
CA LYS A 243 -7.89 0.83 0.14
C LYS A 243 -9.25 1.32 0.60
N ASP A 244 -9.57 1.34 1.90
CA ASP A 244 -10.83 1.85 2.46
C ASP A 244 -10.70 3.29 3.00
N THR A 245 -9.48 3.78 3.15
CA THR A 245 -9.18 5.11 3.73
C THR A 245 -8.43 6.04 2.77
N ASN A 246 -7.77 5.48 1.75
CA ASN A 246 -6.81 6.20 0.93
C ASN A 246 -7.48 7.08 -0.13
N TYR A 247 -7.51 8.39 0.14
CA TYR A 247 -8.09 9.38 -0.77
C TYR A 247 -7.43 9.40 -2.16
N PHE A 248 -6.11 9.23 -2.25
CA PHE A 248 -5.43 9.23 -3.55
C PHE A 248 -5.86 8.05 -4.43
N THR A 249 -5.90 6.84 -3.85
CA THR A 249 -6.30 5.61 -4.55
C THR A 249 -7.79 5.66 -4.94
N HIS A 250 -8.65 6.15 -4.05
CA HIS A 250 -10.07 6.27 -4.33
C HIS A 250 -10.38 7.36 -5.35
N GLY A 251 -9.73 8.52 -5.25
CA GLY A 251 -9.93 9.61 -6.20
C GLY A 251 -9.59 9.17 -7.61
N PHE A 252 -8.43 8.53 -7.79
CA PHE A 252 -8.03 7.90 -9.04
C PHE A 252 -9.09 6.93 -9.59
N ILE A 253 -9.58 5.98 -8.78
CA ILE A 253 -10.49 4.93 -9.26
C ILE A 253 -11.91 5.46 -9.50
N ALA A 254 -12.38 6.43 -8.71
CA ALA A 254 -13.80 6.80 -8.67
C ALA A 254 -14.15 8.08 -9.42
N THR A 255 -13.26 9.09 -9.44
CA THR A 255 -13.59 10.38 -10.08
C THR A 255 -13.18 10.42 -11.55
N HIS A 256 -12.17 9.62 -11.91
CA HIS A 256 -11.51 9.65 -13.22
C HIS A 256 -10.97 11.04 -13.60
N ALA A 257 -10.84 11.97 -12.66
CA ALA A 257 -10.36 13.33 -12.89
C ALA A 257 -8.85 13.49 -12.57
N TYR A 258 -8.21 12.41 -12.09
CA TYR A 258 -6.79 12.41 -11.75
C TYR A 258 -5.92 12.23 -12.99
N GLU A 259 -6.45 11.55 -13.99
CA GLU A 259 -5.72 11.07 -15.14
C GLU A 259 -5.42 12.17 -16.15
N ARG A 260 -4.27 12.03 -16.81
CA ARG A 260 -3.86 12.87 -17.94
C ARG A 260 -4.92 12.82 -19.05
N PRO A 261 -5.30 13.94 -19.69
CA PRO A 261 -6.32 13.95 -20.74
C PRO A 261 -6.14 12.90 -21.85
N SER A 262 -4.91 12.68 -22.31
CA SER A 262 -4.59 11.63 -23.31
C SER A 262 -4.94 10.20 -22.89
N CYS A 263 -5.15 9.93 -21.59
CA CYS A 263 -5.48 8.61 -21.08
C CYS A 263 -6.94 8.22 -21.33
N TYR A 264 -7.84 9.19 -21.55
CA TYR A 264 -9.23 8.93 -21.95
C TYR A 264 -9.34 8.37 -23.36
N GLU A 265 -8.38 8.71 -24.21
CA GLU A 265 -8.32 8.29 -25.62
C GLU A 265 -6.97 7.61 -25.92
N CYS A 266 -6.47 6.84 -24.96
CA CYS A 266 -5.14 6.27 -24.98
C CYS A 266 -4.88 5.45 -26.24
N LYS A 267 -4.00 5.95 -27.11
CA LYS A 267 -3.67 5.30 -28.39
C LYS A 267 -2.83 4.02 -28.21
N PHE A 268 -2.32 3.74 -27.00
CA PHE A 268 -1.41 2.63 -26.69
C PHE A 268 -2.09 1.38 -26.09
N LYS A 269 -3.43 1.38 -26.05
CA LYS A 269 -4.24 0.19 -25.68
C LYS A 269 -4.32 -0.79 -26.85
N GLY A 270 -4.64 -2.05 -26.55
CA GLY A 270 -4.79 -3.12 -27.53
C GLY A 270 -3.47 -3.79 -27.92
N PHE A 271 -3.54 -4.47 -29.06
CA PHE A 271 -2.52 -5.37 -29.61
C PHE A 271 -2.30 -5.08 -31.10
N PRO A 272 -1.15 -5.43 -31.68
CA PRO A 272 0.07 -5.90 -31.03
C PRO A 272 0.66 -4.90 -30.01
N ARG A 273 1.44 -5.41 -29.06
CA ARG A 273 2.14 -4.57 -28.06
C ARG A 273 3.47 -4.06 -28.63
N ILE A 274 3.88 -2.87 -28.20
CA ILE A 274 5.07 -2.18 -28.73
C ILE A 274 6.37 -2.64 -28.02
N ALA A 275 6.27 -2.94 -26.72
CA ALA A 275 7.39 -3.43 -25.91
C ALA A 275 7.70 -4.91 -26.20
N ASP A 276 8.91 -5.37 -25.89
CA ASP A 276 9.28 -6.79 -26.01
C ASP A 276 8.56 -7.66 -24.98
N ILE A 277 8.36 -7.11 -23.77
CA ILE A 277 7.66 -7.76 -22.66
C ILE A 277 6.70 -6.75 -22.03
N THR A 278 5.46 -7.17 -21.75
CA THR A 278 4.52 -6.40 -20.92
C THR A 278 4.34 -7.10 -19.58
N ILE A 279 4.35 -6.36 -18.47
CA ILE A 279 4.12 -6.91 -17.13
C ILE A 279 2.98 -6.20 -16.40
N GLY A 280 2.32 -6.87 -15.46
CA GLY A 280 1.28 -6.27 -14.65
C GLY A 280 0.84 -7.16 -13.50
N ASP A 281 -0.21 -6.73 -12.80
CA ASP A 281 -0.88 -7.54 -11.80
C ASP A 281 -1.74 -8.62 -12.49
N LEU A 282 -1.64 -9.87 -12.05
CA LEU A 282 -2.56 -10.92 -12.46
C LEU A 282 -3.81 -10.87 -11.59
N TRP A 283 -4.72 -9.94 -11.89
CA TRP A 283 -6.00 -9.86 -11.21
C TRP A 283 -6.81 -11.15 -11.39
N GLY A 284 -7.22 -11.77 -10.27
CA GLY A 284 -7.91 -13.06 -10.26
C GLY A 284 -6.99 -14.28 -10.34
N ALA A 285 -5.70 -14.12 -10.00
CA ALA A 285 -4.71 -15.21 -9.98
C ALA A 285 -5.21 -16.45 -9.22
N GLU A 286 -5.94 -16.28 -8.12
CA GLU A 286 -6.47 -17.41 -7.35
C GLU A 286 -7.42 -18.31 -8.15
N LYS A 287 -8.10 -17.75 -9.16
CA LYS A 287 -9.01 -18.48 -10.06
C LYS A 287 -8.28 -19.08 -11.26
N ILE A 288 -7.23 -18.42 -11.74
CA ILE A 288 -6.50 -18.80 -12.96
C ILE A 288 -5.44 -19.87 -12.66
N VAL A 289 -4.67 -19.68 -11.59
CA VAL A 289 -3.51 -20.53 -11.24
C VAL A 289 -3.59 -21.18 -9.86
N GLY A 290 -4.61 -20.81 -9.07
CA GLY A 290 -4.90 -21.40 -7.75
C GLY A 290 -4.34 -20.59 -6.58
N PRO A 291 -4.82 -20.82 -5.34
CA PRO A 291 -4.45 -20.02 -4.16
C PRO A 291 -2.96 -20.08 -3.79
N SER A 292 -2.26 -21.16 -4.14
CA SER A 292 -0.84 -21.39 -3.86
C SER A 292 0.12 -20.52 -4.68
N TYR A 293 -0.42 -19.70 -5.59
CA TYR A 293 0.34 -18.71 -6.36
C TYR A 293 0.16 -17.29 -5.86
N ASP A 294 -0.71 -17.05 -4.88
CA ASP A 294 -1.03 -15.69 -4.48
C ASP A 294 -0.62 -15.44 -3.03
N TYR A 295 -1.02 -16.28 -2.06
CA TYR A 295 -0.81 -16.06 -0.60
C TYR A 295 -1.06 -14.62 -0.13
N ASP A 296 -1.81 -13.85 -0.93
CA ASP A 296 -1.99 -12.43 -0.79
C ASP A 296 -0.66 -11.63 -0.73
N LEU A 297 0.35 -12.11 -1.45
CA LEU A 297 1.61 -11.46 -1.78
C LEU A 297 1.66 -11.02 -3.26
N GLY A 298 0.61 -11.31 -4.04
CA GLY A 298 0.45 -10.84 -5.41
C GLY A 298 1.19 -11.67 -6.45
N THR A 299 0.53 -11.92 -7.58
CA THR A 299 1.09 -12.65 -8.73
C THR A 299 1.19 -11.69 -9.92
N SER A 300 2.30 -11.69 -10.63
CA SER A 300 2.43 -10.90 -11.85
C SER A 300 1.93 -11.69 -13.07
N VAL A 301 1.36 -10.98 -14.04
CA VAL A 301 1.27 -11.46 -15.41
C VAL A 301 2.48 -10.96 -16.18
N ILE A 302 3.11 -11.84 -16.96
CA ILE A 302 4.17 -11.53 -17.91
C ILE A 302 3.66 -11.91 -19.30
N MET A 303 3.62 -10.95 -20.20
CA MET A 303 3.17 -11.08 -21.58
C MET A 303 4.40 -10.91 -22.49
N ILE A 304 4.69 -11.91 -23.29
CA ILE A 304 5.83 -11.90 -24.21
C ILE A 304 5.34 -11.50 -25.59
N ASN A 305 5.84 -10.37 -26.09
CA ASN A 305 5.36 -9.75 -27.33
C ASN A 305 6.33 -9.95 -28.50
N SER A 306 7.63 -10.18 -28.21
CA SER A 306 8.68 -10.40 -29.20
C SER A 306 9.47 -11.69 -28.96
N ALA A 307 10.05 -12.25 -30.01
CA ALA A 307 10.98 -13.38 -29.94
C ALA A 307 12.24 -13.02 -29.12
N LYS A 308 12.70 -11.76 -29.22
CA LYS A 308 13.78 -11.22 -28.38
C LYS A 308 13.39 -11.22 -26.90
N GLY A 309 12.18 -10.75 -26.58
CA GLY A 309 11.59 -10.80 -25.24
C GLY A 309 11.47 -12.23 -24.71
N LYS A 310 11.08 -13.18 -25.56
CA LYS A 310 11.01 -14.61 -25.22
C LYS A 310 12.38 -15.17 -24.81
N ARG A 311 13.42 -14.95 -25.62
CA ARG A 311 14.80 -15.38 -25.32
C ARG A 311 15.28 -14.80 -23.98
N PHE A 312 15.05 -13.51 -23.75
CA PHE A 312 15.44 -12.86 -22.49
C PHE A 312 14.67 -13.41 -21.28
N TYR A 313 13.35 -13.57 -21.41
CA TYR A 313 12.50 -14.14 -20.36
C TYR A 313 12.90 -15.58 -20.00
N ASP A 314 13.09 -16.45 -20.99
CA ASP A 314 13.49 -17.84 -20.75
C ASP A 314 14.83 -17.92 -19.98
N SER A 315 15.76 -16.99 -20.24
CA SER A 315 17.03 -16.90 -19.52
C SER A 315 16.91 -16.43 -18.05
N SER A 316 15.72 -15.98 -17.64
CA SER A 316 15.38 -15.47 -16.30
C SER A 316 14.50 -16.43 -15.49
N LYS A 317 13.83 -17.40 -16.15
CA LYS A 317 12.84 -18.31 -15.55
C LYS A 317 13.30 -19.05 -14.31
N ILE A 318 14.58 -19.41 -14.21
CA ILE A 318 15.11 -20.15 -13.06
C ILE A 318 14.87 -19.45 -11.72
N SER A 319 14.80 -18.11 -11.73
CA SER A 319 14.56 -17.27 -10.55
C SER A 319 13.08 -17.08 -10.23
N MET A 320 12.18 -17.63 -11.05
CA MET A 320 10.74 -17.49 -10.93
C MET A 320 10.06 -18.85 -10.76
N LYS A 321 8.92 -18.83 -10.09
CA LYS A 321 7.87 -19.84 -10.21
C LYS A 321 6.87 -19.29 -11.23
N ASP A 322 6.88 -19.84 -12.44
CA ASP A 322 5.97 -19.42 -13.51
C ASP A 322 5.08 -20.56 -14.02
N LYS A 323 3.96 -20.17 -14.61
CA LYS A 323 3.01 -21.07 -15.27
C LYS A 323 2.46 -20.38 -16.51
N GLU A 324 2.56 -21.04 -17.65
CA GLU A 324 1.92 -20.56 -18.88
C GLU A 324 0.39 -20.56 -18.72
N ILE A 325 -0.25 -19.48 -19.17
CA ILE A 325 -1.70 -19.28 -19.08
C ILE A 325 -2.24 -18.77 -20.43
N PRO A 326 -3.47 -19.14 -20.82
CA PRO A 326 -4.06 -18.61 -22.05
C PRO A 326 -4.29 -17.10 -21.96
N PHE A 327 -4.01 -16.38 -23.04
CA PHE A 327 -4.18 -14.92 -23.13
C PHE A 327 -5.60 -14.45 -22.77
N GLU A 328 -6.62 -15.21 -23.16
CA GLU A 328 -8.02 -14.85 -22.93
C GLU A 328 -8.35 -14.81 -21.43
N THR A 329 -7.61 -15.55 -20.58
CA THR A 329 -7.86 -15.61 -19.13
C THR A 329 -7.45 -14.33 -18.40
N ILE A 330 -6.54 -13.53 -18.96
CA ILE A 330 -6.03 -12.33 -18.29
C ILE A 330 -6.91 -11.09 -18.53
N LEU A 331 -7.67 -11.06 -19.62
CA LEU A 331 -8.46 -9.89 -20.05
C LEU A 331 -9.56 -9.46 -19.06
N PRO A 332 -10.34 -10.37 -18.42
CA PRO A 332 -11.37 -9.97 -17.47
C PRO A 332 -10.82 -9.19 -16.27
N GLY A 333 -9.65 -9.58 -15.78
CA GLY A 333 -8.95 -8.92 -14.68
C GLY A 333 -8.16 -7.68 -15.11
N ASN A 334 -7.74 -7.61 -16.38
CA ASN A 334 -6.86 -6.56 -16.91
C ASN A 334 -7.51 -5.76 -18.04
N ARG A 335 -8.71 -5.20 -17.81
CA ARG A 335 -9.44 -4.37 -18.78
C ARG A 335 -8.63 -3.19 -19.31
N ALA A 336 -7.69 -2.68 -18.51
CA ALA A 336 -6.75 -1.63 -18.90
C ALA A 336 -5.85 -1.99 -20.11
N LEU A 337 -5.79 -3.26 -20.53
CA LEU A 337 -5.12 -3.67 -21.77
C LEU A 337 -5.87 -3.21 -23.01
N VAL A 338 -7.20 -3.17 -22.98
CA VAL A 338 -8.05 -2.98 -24.18
C VAL A 338 -8.96 -1.76 -24.07
N SER A 339 -9.10 -1.17 -22.89
CA SER A 339 -9.97 -0.02 -22.65
C SER A 339 -9.21 1.15 -22.03
N SER A 340 -9.54 2.35 -22.50
CA SER A 340 -9.14 3.61 -21.89
C SER A 340 -9.91 3.86 -20.59
N VAL A 341 -9.40 4.77 -19.78
CA VAL A 341 -10.11 5.26 -18.59
C VAL A 341 -11.35 6.04 -19.04
N PRO A 342 -12.50 5.93 -18.36
CA PRO A 342 -13.67 6.76 -18.65
C PRO A 342 -13.36 8.25 -18.49
N LYS A 343 -14.07 9.11 -19.24
CA LYS A 343 -14.01 10.56 -18.97
C LYS A 343 -14.65 10.83 -17.59
N PRO A 344 -14.20 11.86 -16.86
CA PRO A 344 -14.78 12.20 -15.57
C PRO A 344 -16.23 12.66 -15.72
N ASP A 345 -17.10 12.22 -14.82
CA ASP A 345 -18.50 12.67 -14.73
C ASP A 345 -18.65 13.99 -13.95
N ILE A 346 -17.53 14.60 -13.57
CA ILE A 346 -17.46 15.87 -12.83
C ILE A 346 -16.82 16.96 -13.67
N ASP A 347 -17.15 18.22 -13.36
CA ASP A 347 -16.48 19.37 -13.98
C ASP A 347 -15.00 19.40 -13.56
N ARG A 348 -14.13 19.04 -14.51
CA ARG A 348 -12.68 18.96 -14.31
C ARG A 348 -12.06 20.32 -14.00
N ASN A 349 -12.54 21.41 -14.60
CA ASN A 349 -12.00 22.75 -14.36
C ASN A 349 -12.30 23.19 -12.93
N GLN A 350 -13.56 23.02 -12.50
CA GLN A 350 -13.93 23.29 -11.11
C GLN A 350 -13.16 22.40 -10.14
N PHE A 351 -12.98 21.12 -10.46
CA PHE A 351 -12.24 20.16 -9.64
C PHE A 351 -10.79 20.61 -9.38
N TYR A 352 -10.04 21.02 -10.41
CA TYR A 352 -8.66 21.51 -10.22
C TYR A 352 -8.61 22.93 -9.61
N ASN A 353 -9.62 23.77 -9.84
CA ASN A 353 -9.75 25.04 -9.14
C ASN A 353 -9.93 24.84 -7.62
N ASP A 354 -10.78 23.89 -7.23
CA ASP A 354 -10.99 23.54 -5.82
C ASP A 354 -9.75 22.92 -5.20
N LEU A 355 -9.03 22.06 -5.92
CA LEU A 355 -7.74 21.52 -5.46
C LEU A 355 -6.73 22.64 -5.14
N ASN A 356 -6.79 23.77 -5.85
CA ASN A 356 -5.88 24.92 -5.63
C ASN A 356 -6.29 25.82 -4.48
N THR A 357 -7.58 25.87 -4.15
CA THR A 357 -8.16 26.88 -3.27
C THR A 357 -8.61 26.31 -1.92
N MET A 358 -8.88 25.00 -1.86
CA MET A 358 -9.29 24.30 -0.65
C MET A 358 -8.12 23.56 0.00
N ARG A 359 -8.26 23.27 1.30
CA ARG A 359 -7.38 22.28 1.93
C ARG A 359 -7.66 20.91 1.33
N PHE A 360 -6.62 20.09 1.14
CA PHE A 360 -6.76 18.80 0.46
C PHE A 360 -7.79 17.88 1.13
N GLU A 361 -7.89 17.87 2.47
CA GLU A 361 -8.91 17.08 3.17
C GLU A 361 -10.35 17.51 2.82
N GLU A 362 -10.59 18.82 2.70
CA GLU A 362 -11.90 19.38 2.34
C GLU A 362 -12.24 19.06 0.88
N PHE A 363 -11.28 19.27 -0.02
CA PHE A 363 -11.36 18.86 -1.42
C PHE A 363 -11.67 17.36 -1.56
N ALA A 364 -10.94 16.51 -0.83
CA ALA A 364 -11.12 15.07 -0.86
C ALA A 364 -12.51 14.67 -0.36
N LYS A 365 -13.00 15.26 0.75
CA LYS A 365 -14.36 15.02 1.25
C LYS A 365 -15.45 15.47 0.26
N LYS A 366 -15.20 16.54 -0.50
CA LYS A 366 -16.14 17.04 -1.51
C LYS A 366 -16.28 16.10 -2.72
N TYR A 367 -15.17 15.57 -3.22
CA TYR A 367 -15.14 14.83 -4.49
C TYR A 367 -14.98 13.31 -4.36
N ILE A 368 -14.47 12.81 -3.23
CA ILE A 368 -14.04 11.41 -3.08
C ILE A 368 -14.87 10.74 -1.99
N LYS A 369 -15.73 9.82 -2.42
CA LYS A 369 -16.54 9.01 -1.49
C LYS A 369 -15.75 7.79 -1.02
N LEU A 370 -15.40 7.76 0.27
CA LEU A 370 -14.84 6.57 0.90
C LEU A 370 -15.95 5.56 1.23
N PRO A 371 -15.66 4.24 1.28
CA PRO A 371 -16.67 3.19 1.48
C PRO A 371 -17.50 3.30 2.77
N ASP A 372 -17.00 4.02 3.78
CA ASP A 372 -17.61 4.14 5.11
C ASP A 372 -18.34 5.48 5.35
N SER A 373 -18.47 6.37 4.35
CA SER A 373 -18.99 7.73 4.58
C SER A 373 -20.52 7.89 4.59
N GLU A 374 -21.30 6.92 4.07
CA GLU A 374 -22.77 7.01 4.03
C GLU A 374 -23.47 5.82 4.72
N THR A 375 -24.28 6.13 5.75
CA THR A 375 -25.09 5.12 6.46
C THR A 375 -26.35 4.77 5.65
N THR A 376 -26.20 3.91 4.65
CA THR A 376 -27.36 3.43 3.85
C THR A 376 -28.24 2.46 4.66
N PHE A 377 -29.52 2.33 4.32
CA PHE A 377 -30.42 1.34 4.95
C PHE A 377 -29.84 -0.10 4.84
N LYS A 378 -29.24 -0.44 3.70
CA LYS A 378 -28.55 -1.72 3.48
C LYS A 378 -27.37 -1.90 4.44
N PHE A 379 -26.59 -0.85 4.70
CA PHE A 379 -25.50 -0.87 5.67
C PHE A 379 -26.01 -1.12 7.10
N VAL A 380 -27.08 -0.41 7.49
CA VAL A 380 -27.74 -0.62 8.79
C VAL A 380 -28.23 -2.06 8.95
N CYS A 381 -29.02 -2.57 7.99
CA CYS A 381 -29.50 -3.95 8.03
C CYS A 381 -28.35 -4.97 8.09
N LYS A 382 -27.27 -4.75 7.34
CA LYS A 382 -26.08 -5.62 7.36
C LYS A 382 -25.42 -5.63 8.73
N ASN A 383 -25.28 -4.49 9.39
CA ASN A 383 -24.63 -4.41 10.71
C ASN A 383 -25.52 -4.97 11.82
N VAL A 384 -26.84 -4.73 11.77
CA VAL A 384 -27.79 -5.37 12.68
C VAL A 384 -27.80 -6.89 12.50
N ALA A 385 -27.82 -7.37 11.25
CA ALA A 385 -27.75 -8.81 10.97
C ALA A 385 -26.43 -9.43 11.45
N LYS A 386 -25.29 -8.74 11.27
CA LYS A 386 -24.00 -9.16 11.83
C LYS A 386 -24.04 -9.25 13.35
N TYR A 387 -24.61 -8.24 14.02
CA TYR A 387 -24.75 -8.24 15.48
C TYR A 387 -25.54 -9.47 15.94
N VAL A 388 -26.73 -9.69 15.40
CA VAL A 388 -27.58 -10.86 15.72
C VAL A 388 -26.84 -12.17 15.46
N TYR A 389 -26.23 -12.32 14.27
CA TYR A 389 -25.48 -13.51 13.90
C TYR A 389 -24.31 -13.79 14.85
N TYR A 390 -23.50 -12.78 15.17
CA TYR A 390 -22.32 -12.96 16.01
C TYR A 390 -22.67 -13.25 17.46
N ILE A 391 -23.66 -12.56 18.05
CA ILE A 391 -24.07 -12.86 19.44
C ILE A 391 -24.73 -14.24 19.54
N ALA A 392 -25.51 -14.64 18.53
CA ALA A 392 -26.12 -15.97 18.49
C ALA A 392 -25.03 -17.06 18.39
N LYS A 393 -24.03 -16.85 17.53
CA LYS A 393 -22.89 -17.77 17.39
C LYS A 393 -22.04 -17.86 18.66
N ALA A 394 -21.75 -16.72 19.30
CA ALA A 394 -20.95 -16.67 20.52
C ALA A 394 -21.68 -17.27 21.73
N SER A 395 -23.00 -17.10 21.80
CA SER A 395 -23.85 -17.59 22.90
C SER A 395 -24.21 -19.06 22.74
N GLY A 396 -24.47 -19.53 21.51
CA GLY A 396 -25.15 -20.81 21.29
C GLY A 396 -26.46 -20.87 22.09
N LEU A 397 -26.69 -21.97 22.81
CA LEU A 397 -27.85 -22.14 23.72
C LEU A 397 -27.67 -21.50 25.11
N ASN A 398 -26.61 -20.72 25.36
CA ASN A 398 -26.34 -20.17 26.69
C ASN A 398 -27.05 -18.82 26.91
N CYS A 399 -28.17 -18.83 27.63
CA CYS A 399 -28.97 -17.64 27.90
C CYS A 399 -28.22 -16.55 28.67
N LYS A 400 -27.31 -16.91 29.59
CA LYS A 400 -26.50 -15.93 30.34
C LYS A 400 -25.58 -15.13 29.41
N THR A 401 -24.94 -15.79 28.45
CA THR A 401 -24.07 -15.15 27.47
C THR A 401 -24.87 -14.28 26.51
N LEU A 402 -26.06 -14.74 26.09
CA LEU A 402 -26.96 -13.95 25.25
C LEU A 402 -27.42 -12.69 25.99
N PHE A 403 -27.87 -12.82 27.23
CA PHE A 403 -28.27 -11.71 28.09
C PHE A 403 -27.12 -10.72 28.27
N GLN A 404 -25.90 -11.19 28.56
CA GLN A 404 -24.73 -10.34 28.68
C GLN A 404 -24.48 -9.53 27.39
N ASN A 405 -24.51 -10.16 26.22
CA ASN A 405 -24.35 -9.47 24.94
C ASN A 405 -25.42 -8.41 24.71
N VAL A 406 -26.69 -8.73 24.97
CA VAL A 406 -27.80 -7.79 24.80
C VAL A 406 -27.69 -6.63 25.79
N PHE A 407 -27.49 -6.92 27.07
CA PHE A 407 -27.42 -5.93 28.14
C PHE A 407 -26.31 -4.91 27.92
N TYR A 408 -25.07 -5.37 27.69
CA TYR A 408 -23.94 -4.46 27.58
C TYR A 408 -23.92 -3.66 26.27
N ASN A 409 -24.43 -4.20 25.16
CA ASN A 409 -24.45 -3.44 23.90
C ASN A 409 -25.63 -2.47 23.76
N LEU A 410 -26.76 -2.71 24.45
CA LEU A 410 -27.99 -1.92 24.26
C LEU A 410 -28.41 -1.11 25.48
N PHE A 411 -28.10 -1.58 26.69
CA PHE A 411 -28.71 -1.04 27.92
C PHE A 411 -27.68 -0.51 28.93
N SER A 412 -26.42 -0.93 28.86
CA SER A 412 -25.36 -0.43 29.73
C SER A 412 -24.98 1.01 29.39
N ARG A 413 -24.90 1.87 30.41
CA ARG A 413 -24.43 3.26 30.26
C ARG A 413 -22.90 3.35 30.13
N GLN A 414 -22.18 2.34 30.60
CA GLN A 414 -20.72 2.30 30.56
C GLN A 414 -20.19 1.98 29.16
N PHE A 415 -20.93 1.18 28.38
CA PHE A 415 -20.56 0.82 27.02
C PHE A 415 -21.19 1.77 26.01
N LYS A 416 -20.35 2.55 25.32
CA LYS A 416 -20.77 3.38 24.19
C LYS A 416 -20.65 2.55 22.91
N CYS A 417 -21.72 1.83 22.61
CA CYS A 417 -21.86 1.02 21.40
C CYS A 417 -22.86 1.67 20.42
N ASN A 418 -22.69 1.36 19.14
CA ASN A 418 -23.59 1.75 18.07
C ASN A 418 -23.73 0.61 17.05
N ILE A 419 -24.73 -0.25 17.26
CA ILE A 419 -24.93 -1.45 16.44
C ILE A 419 -25.17 -1.12 14.97
N ILE A 420 -25.90 -0.04 14.67
CA ILE A 420 -26.18 0.35 13.27
C ILE A 420 -24.90 0.76 12.53
N ARG A 421 -23.88 1.22 13.25
CA ARG A 421 -22.54 1.52 12.74
C ARG A 421 -21.55 0.35 12.82
N GLY A 422 -21.95 -0.79 13.39
CA GLY A 422 -21.06 -1.93 13.58
C GLY A 422 -20.06 -1.74 14.73
N GLU A 423 -20.42 -0.92 15.71
CA GLU A 423 -19.61 -0.60 16.89
C GLU A 423 -20.20 -1.35 18.09
N PHE A 424 -19.76 -2.59 18.32
CA PHE A 424 -20.30 -3.43 19.39
C PHE A 424 -19.32 -4.51 19.84
N VAL A 425 -19.55 -5.06 21.03
CA VAL A 425 -18.74 -6.14 21.62
C VAL A 425 -19.48 -7.47 21.51
N VAL A 426 -18.77 -8.52 21.14
CA VAL A 426 -19.26 -9.90 21.13
C VAL A 426 -18.59 -10.64 22.28
N PHE A 427 -19.33 -10.88 23.36
CA PHE A 427 -18.89 -11.67 24.50
C PHE A 427 -19.10 -13.16 24.21
N ASN A 428 -18.04 -13.94 24.25
CA ASN A 428 -18.13 -15.40 24.17
C ASN A 428 -18.39 -16.00 25.56
N LYS A 429 -18.74 -17.30 25.59
CA LYS A 429 -18.94 -18.03 26.86
C LYS A 429 -17.71 -17.90 27.77
N TYR A 430 -17.97 -17.79 29.07
CA TYR A 430 -16.97 -17.65 30.15
C TYR A 430 -16.25 -16.29 30.20
N CYS A 431 -16.85 -15.24 29.62
CA CYS A 431 -16.43 -13.86 29.88
C CYS A 431 -16.99 -13.36 31.22
N ILE A 432 -16.11 -12.96 32.13
CA ILE A 432 -16.46 -12.38 33.43
C ILE A 432 -16.10 -10.90 33.40
N LEU A 433 -17.08 -10.07 33.72
CA LEU A 433 -16.98 -8.61 33.65
C LEU A 433 -17.11 -8.02 35.04
N ASN A 434 -16.18 -7.13 35.40
CA ASN A 434 -16.24 -6.34 36.62
C ASN A 434 -16.09 -4.86 36.26
N ILE A 435 -17.22 -4.20 36.00
CA ILE A 435 -17.25 -2.84 35.44
C ILE A 435 -17.82 -1.89 36.49
N ASP A 436 -17.02 -0.93 36.92
CA ASP A 436 -17.46 0.11 37.84
C ASP A 436 -18.53 1.02 37.21
N LYS A 437 -19.41 1.58 38.04
CA LYS A 437 -20.48 2.50 37.59
C LYS A 437 -19.97 3.75 36.88
N THR A 438 -18.74 4.17 37.16
CA THR A 438 -18.10 5.36 36.58
C THR A 438 -17.15 5.05 35.42
N ALA A 439 -16.96 3.76 35.09
CA ALA A 439 -16.11 3.34 33.99
C ALA A 439 -16.72 3.72 32.62
N GLN A 440 -15.85 3.98 31.65
CA GLN A 440 -16.26 4.22 30.25
C GLN A 440 -15.58 3.24 29.31
N ILE A 441 -16.37 2.59 28.46
CA ILE A 441 -15.90 1.69 27.41
C ILE A 441 -16.41 2.25 26.08
N ASN A 442 -15.51 2.87 25.31
CA ASN A 442 -15.81 3.47 24.02
C ASN A 442 -15.46 2.48 22.92
N VAL A 443 -16.47 2.09 22.12
CA VAL A 443 -16.33 1.08 21.08
C VAL A 443 -16.49 1.74 19.71
N SER A 444 -15.52 1.57 18.82
CA SER A 444 -15.53 2.14 17.46
C SER A 444 -15.27 1.07 16.39
N GLY A 445 -15.70 -0.17 16.66
CA GLY A 445 -15.62 -1.32 15.76
C GLY A 445 -16.19 -2.58 16.41
N ILE A 446 -16.02 -3.74 15.78
CA ILE A 446 -16.47 -5.03 16.35
C ILE A 446 -15.34 -5.63 17.19
N LEU A 447 -15.53 -5.76 18.50
CA LEU A 447 -14.60 -6.46 19.40
C LEU A 447 -15.12 -7.86 19.73
N PHE A 448 -14.35 -8.90 19.43
CA PHE A 448 -14.63 -10.25 19.92
C PHE A 448 -13.84 -10.51 21.20
N LEU A 449 -14.53 -10.65 22.34
CA LEU A 449 -13.91 -10.95 23.62
C LEU A 449 -14.12 -12.42 24.00
N GLY A 450 -13.04 -13.09 24.41
CA GLY A 450 -13.04 -14.49 24.83
C GLY A 450 -13.24 -15.48 23.69
N ARG A 451 -12.85 -15.13 22.44
CA ARG A 451 -13.07 -15.99 21.27
C ARG A 451 -12.41 -17.36 21.49
N LYS A 452 -13.18 -18.43 21.29
CA LYS A 452 -12.75 -19.81 21.57
C LYS A 452 -12.08 -20.43 20.33
N GLU A 453 -10.83 -20.86 20.48
CA GLU A 453 -10.15 -21.72 19.49
C GLU A 453 -10.43 -23.20 19.76
N ILE A 454 -10.43 -23.59 21.03
CA ILE A 454 -10.70 -24.96 21.47
C ILE A 454 -12.17 -25.09 21.89
N LYS A 455 -12.93 -25.93 21.17
CA LYS A 455 -14.33 -26.22 21.50
C LYS A 455 -14.43 -26.85 22.89
N GLY A 456 -15.39 -26.40 23.70
CA GLY A 456 -15.67 -26.95 25.04
C GLY A 456 -14.81 -26.36 26.17
N SER A 457 -13.77 -25.58 25.88
CA SER A 457 -12.94 -24.97 26.92
C SER A 457 -13.75 -24.02 27.83
N LYS A 458 -13.67 -24.28 29.13
CA LYS A 458 -14.31 -23.47 30.19
C LYS A 458 -13.39 -22.39 30.77
N LYS A 459 -12.19 -22.21 30.22
CA LYS A 459 -11.24 -21.20 30.69
C LYS A 459 -11.86 -19.81 30.56
N GLU A 460 -11.78 -19.06 31.65
CA GLU A 460 -12.43 -17.75 31.81
C GLU A 460 -11.66 -16.66 31.05
N THR A 461 -12.35 -15.57 30.74
CA THR A 461 -11.74 -14.35 30.19
C THR A 461 -12.23 -13.20 31.04
N LEU A 462 -11.31 -12.48 31.67
CA LEU A 462 -11.61 -11.47 32.67
C LEU A 462 -11.44 -10.07 32.06
N LEU A 463 -12.44 -9.21 32.27
CA LEU A 463 -12.33 -7.79 31.99
C LEU A 463 -12.80 -7.01 33.21
N ALA A 464 -11.85 -6.35 33.88
CA ALA A 464 -12.10 -5.45 34.99
C ALA A 464 -11.80 -4.01 34.59
N VAL A 465 -12.79 -3.12 34.72
CA VAL A 465 -12.62 -1.68 34.46
C VAL A 465 -13.06 -0.94 35.71
N ARG A 466 -12.08 -0.40 36.45
CA ARG A 466 -12.28 0.19 37.77
C ARG A 466 -12.78 1.63 37.70
N ARG A 467 -13.00 2.23 38.88
CA ARG A 467 -13.56 3.58 39.04
C ARG A 467 -12.84 4.63 38.19
N GLY A 468 -13.59 5.36 37.37
CA GLY A 468 -13.09 6.44 36.51
C GLY A 468 -12.19 5.98 35.37
N ALA A 469 -12.01 4.67 35.17
CA ALA A 469 -11.14 4.14 34.12
C ALA A 469 -11.83 4.15 32.74
N THR A 470 -11.02 4.23 31.69
CA THR A 470 -11.49 4.27 30.31
C THR A 470 -10.84 3.17 29.46
N LEU A 471 -11.66 2.44 28.70
CA LEU A 471 -11.24 1.54 27.64
C LEU A 471 -11.71 2.11 26.29
N ASN A 472 -10.78 2.46 25.41
CA ASN A 472 -11.07 2.78 24.01
C ASN A 472 -10.72 1.59 23.14
N VAL A 473 -11.64 1.11 22.30
CA VAL A 473 -11.37 -0.05 21.42
C VAL A 473 -11.95 0.14 20.03
N LYS A 474 -11.10 0.05 19.00
CA LYS A 474 -11.48 0.20 17.58
C LYS A 474 -11.80 -1.14 16.87
N GLY A 475 -11.90 -2.22 17.64
CA GLY A 475 -12.27 -3.55 17.16
C GLY A 475 -11.09 -4.49 16.90
N GLY A 476 -11.38 -5.79 16.86
CA GLY A 476 -10.37 -6.84 16.78
C GLY A 476 -10.80 -8.09 17.54
N THR A 477 -9.86 -8.98 17.85
CA THR A 477 -10.12 -10.23 18.57
C THR A 477 -9.20 -10.37 19.78
N ILE A 478 -9.80 -10.71 20.91
CA ILE A 478 -9.11 -11.14 22.13
C ILE A 478 -9.57 -12.57 22.41
N ASN A 479 -8.64 -13.52 22.31
CA ASN A 479 -8.91 -14.93 22.53
C ASN A 479 -9.19 -15.22 24.01
N TYR A 480 -9.79 -16.39 24.25
CA TYR A 480 -10.13 -16.85 25.59
C TYR A 480 -8.90 -17.03 26.49
N GLY A 481 -9.09 -16.89 27.80
CA GLY A 481 -8.02 -16.98 28.80
C GLY A 481 -7.39 -15.64 29.15
N ALA A 482 -7.76 -14.55 28.46
CA ALA A 482 -7.18 -13.24 28.73
C ALA A 482 -7.63 -12.66 30.09
N ASP A 483 -6.75 -11.89 30.71
CA ASP A 483 -6.97 -11.17 31.95
C ASP A 483 -6.63 -9.69 31.77
N ILE A 484 -7.65 -8.84 31.67
CA ILE A 484 -7.50 -7.42 31.39
C ILE A 484 -8.05 -6.62 32.56
N GLU A 485 -7.17 -5.93 33.27
CA GLU A 485 -7.51 -5.05 34.38
C GLU A 485 -7.07 -3.61 34.10
N ILE A 486 -8.04 -2.69 34.15
CA ILE A 486 -7.81 -1.24 34.05
C ILE A 486 -8.12 -0.63 35.42
N LEU A 487 -7.06 -0.23 36.12
CA LEU A 487 -7.11 0.30 37.50
C LEU A 487 -7.73 1.71 37.54
N PRO A 488 -8.04 2.24 38.74
CA PRO A 488 -8.77 3.50 38.85
C PRO A 488 -8.11 4.66 38.10
N ASN A 489 -8.92 5.40 37.35
CA ASN A 489 -8.53 6.55 36.53
C ASN A 489 -7.47 6.27 35.45
N ALA A 490 -7.24 5.01 35.09
CA ALA A 490 -6.32 4.64 34.00
C ALA A 490 -7.01 4.59 32.63
N GLU A 491 -6.22 4.69 31.57
CA GLU A 491 -6.68 4.68 30.18
C GLU A 491 -6.01 3.54 29.39
N LEU A 492 -6.80 2.58 28.90
CA LEU A 492 -6.35 1.58 27.94
C LEU A 492 -6.94 1.91 26.56
N SER A 493 -6.09 2.07 25.56
CA SER A 493 -6.48 2.35 24.18
C SER A 493 -5.99 1.24 23.26
N LEU A 494 -6.92 0.60 22.57
CA LEU A 494 -6.70 -0.53 21.66
C LEU A 494 -7.11 -0.17 20.23
N GLY A 495 -6.17 -0.28 19.29
CA GLY A 495 -6.34 0.05 17.87
C GLY A 495 -7.26 -0.91 17.10
N LYS A 496 -7.38 -0.65 15.80
CA LYS A 496 -8.20 -1.46 14.86
C LYS A 496 -7.42 -2.71 14.46
N GLY A 497 -8.11 -3.85 14.46
CA GLY A 497 -7.55 -5.10 13.93
C GLY A 497 -6.53 -5.76 14.86
N ILE A 498 -6.60 -5.51 16.16
CA ILE A 498 -5.80 -6.24 17.15
C ILE A 498 -6.12 -7.75 17.10
N ALA A 499 -5.11 -8.58 17.33
CA ALA A 499 -5.25 -10.02 17.42
C ALA A 499 -4.46 -10.55 18.64
N PHE A 500 -5.15 -10.73 19.77
CA PHE A 500 -4.53 -11.19 21.01
C PHE A 500 -4.83 -12.67 21.22
N ASN A 501 -3.77 -13.46 21.35
CA ASN A 501 -3.89 -14.91 21.51
C ASN A 501 -4.22 -15.30 22.97
N LEU A 502 -4.29 -16.60 23.23
CA LEU A 502 -4.68 -17.17 24.52
C LEU A 502 -3.85 -16.58 25.67
N ASN A 503 -4.49 -16.37 26.81
CA ASN A 503 -3.84 -16.01 28.08
C ASN A 503 -3.07 -14.68 28.06
N THR A 504 -3.49 -13.75 27.21
CA THR A 504 -2.95 -12.39 27.24
C THR A 504 -3.33 -11.70 28.57
N THR A 505 -2.35 -11.14 29.27
CA THR A 505 -2.57 -10.37 30.49
C THR A 505 -2.26 -8.90 30.25
N ILE A 506 -3.20 -7.99 30.56
CA ILE A 506 -2.99 -6.54 30.47
C ILE A 506 -3.38 -5.89 31.79
N ILE A 507 -2.40 -5.28 32.47
CA ILE A 507 -2.63 -4.54 33.72
C ILE A 507 -2.32 -3.06 33.47
N CYS A 508 -3.36 -2.27 33.25
CA CYS A 508 -3.29 -0.84 32.96
C CYS A 508 -3.59 0.00 34.20
N GLY A 509 -2.55 0.58 34.79
CA GLY A 509 -2.54 1.40 35.98
C GLY A 509 -2.43 2.90 35.75
N PHE A 510 -2.07 3.33 34.53
CA PHE A 510 -1.95 4.73 34.13
C PHE A 510 -2.42 4.97 32.70
N LYS A 511 -1.62 4.58 31.71
CA LYS A 511 -1.94 4.76 30.30
C LYS A 511 -1.20 3.73 29.46
N THR A 512 -1.95 2.88 28.77
CA THR A 512 -1.42 1.92 27.81
C THR A 512 -2.07 2.13 26.46
N THR A 513 -1.28 2.29 25.41
CA THR A 513 -1.74 2.49 24.04
C THR A 513 -1.17 1.39 23.15
N ILE A 514 -2.06 0.57 22.57
CA ILE A 514 -1.74 -0.46 21.59
C ILE A 514 -2.36 -0.01 20.27
N ALA A 515 -1.52 0.25 19.27
CA ALA A 515 -1.96 0.77 17.98
C ALA A 515 -2.64 -0.28 17.10
N ASP A 516 -2.89 0.07 15.84
CA ASP A 516 -3.60 -0.78 14.88
C ASP A 516 -2.76 -2.01 14.48
N ALA A 517 -3.43 -3.10 14.10
CA ALA A 517 -2.81 -4.33 13.59
C ALA A 517 -1.75 -4.97 14.52
N VAL A 518 -1.80 -4.73 15.83
CA VAL A 518 -0.90 -5.38 16.78
C VAL A 518 -1.34 -6.83 17.06
N CYS A 519 -0.38 -7.75 16.96
CA CYS A 519 -0.58 -9.17 17.22
C CYS A 519 0.18 -9.58 18.48
N LEU A 520 -0.51 -10.22 19.42
CA LEU A 520 0.11 -10.79 20.62
C LEU A 520 0.01 -12.30 20.57
N GLY A 521 1.15 -12.97 20.77
CA GLY A 521 1.26 -14.42 20.95
C GLY A 521 0.61 -14.89 22.25
N ARG A 522 0.78 -16.17 22.57
CA ARG A 522 0.20 -16.75 23.78
C ARG A 522 0.94 -16.26 25.02
N ASP A 523 0.21 -16.11 26.12
CA ASP A 523 0.79 -15.82 27.44
C ASP A 523 1.64 -14.52 27.47
N VAL A 524 1.30 -13.54 26.62
CA VAL A 524 1.93 -12.22 26.62
C VAL A 524 1.39 -11.38 27.76
N THR A 525 2.28 -10.72 28.50
CA THR A 525 1.92 -9.83 29.61
C THR A 525 2.30 -8.39 29.29
N ILE A 526 1.37 -7.45 29.47
CA ILE A 526 1.61 -6.01 29.31
C ILE A 526 1.25 -5.30 30.62
N ARG A 527 2.17 -4.51 31.18
CA ARG A 527 1.92 -3.71 32.37
C ARG A 527 2.60 -2.35 32.29
N ASP A 528 1.90 -1.32 32.72
CA ASP A 528 2.39 0.06 32.79
C ASP A 528 2.64 0.55 34.24
N ASN A 529 2.49 -0.35 35.21
CA ASN A 529 2.66 -0.08 36.64
C ASN A 529 3.40 -1.20 37.37
N ASN A 530 3.84 -0.92 38.59
CA ASN A 530 4.54 -1.87 39.46
C ASN A 530 3.75 -2.27 40.71
N GLY A 531 2.41 -2.27 40.63
CA GLY A 531 1.56 -2.78 41.71
C GLY A 531 1.50 -1.87 42.95
N GLY A 532 1.94 -0.61 42.86
CA GLY A 532 1.89 0.34 43.98
C GLY A 532 2.97 0.14 45.03
N HIS A 533 4.06 -0.56 44.70
CA HIS A 533 5.21 -0.70 45.58
C HIS A 533 6.02 0.59 45.65
N PHE A 534 6.53 0.91 46.85
CA PHE A 534 7.40 2.05 47.07
C PHE A 534 8.87 1.61 46.96
N ILE A 535 9.64 2.33 46.16
CA ILE A 535 11.10 2.18 46.09
C ILE A 535 11.73 3.48 46.57
N SER A 536 12.66 3.39 47.52
CA SER A 536 13.40 4.55 48.05
C SER A 536 14.43 5.07 47.04
N ARG A 537 13.96 5.61 45.91
CA ARG A 537 14.77 6.26 44.87
C ARG A 537 14.00 7.44 44.29
N ARG A 538 14.62 8.62 44.27
CA ARG A 538 13.99 9.88 43.82
C ARG A 538 13.43 9.82 42.38
N THR A 539 14.04 9.02 41.51
CA THR A 539 13.64 8.88 40.09
C THR A 539 12.62 7.77 39.85
N PHE A 540 12.29 6.97 40.86
CA PHE A 540 11.36 5.86 40.69
C PHE A 540 9.93 6.37 40.44
N LYS A 541 9.29 5.83 39.41
CA LYS A 541 7.87 6.00 39.14
C LYS A 541 7.25 4.62 39.08
N ASP A 542 6.26 4.37 39.95
CA ASP A 542 5.48 3.13 39.92
C ASP A 542 4.81 2.95 38.56
N LYS A 543 4.23 4.04 38.04
CA LYS A 543 3.45 4.06 36.80
C LYS A 543 4.19 4.80 35.69
N ARG A 544 4.31 4.17 34.52
CA ARG A 544 4.92 4.74 33.31
C ARG A 544 4.19 4.23 32.08
N ALA A 545 3.71 5.15 31.26
CA ALA A 545 2.90 4.81 30.09
C ALA A 545 3.61 3.84 29.15
N VAL A 546 2.84 2.91 28.59
CA VAL A 546 3.31 1.94 27.59
C VAL A 546 2.70 2.29 26.24
N THR A 547 3.52 2.30 25.19
CA THR A 547 3.07 2.50 23.81
C THR A 547 3.59 1.40 22.91
N ILE A 548 2.71 0.77 22.13
CA ILE A 548 3.04 -0.27 21.16
C ILE A 548 2.59 0.19 19.78
N GLY A 549 3.55 0.35 18.87
CA GLY A 549 3.35 0.88 17.52
C GLY A 549 2.55 -0.04 16.60
N THR A 550 2.04 0.53 15.52
CA THR A 550 1.20 -0.17 14.53
C THR A 550 1.95 -1.36 13.93
N HIS A 551 1.22 -2.45 13.64
CA HIS A 551 1.79 -3.64 12.99
C HIS A 551 2.98 -4.23 13.77
N THR A 552 2.88 -4.27 15.10
CA THR A 552 3.86 -4.94 15.98
C THR A 552 3.43 -6.38 16.26
N TRP A 553 4.38 -7.33 16.21
CA TRP A 553 4.17 -8.71 16.63
C TRP A 553 4.95 -9.00 17.91
N ILE A 554 4.24 -9.34 18.98
CA ILE A 554 4.86 -9.76 20.24
C ILE A 554 4.67 -11.26 20.40
N CYS A 555 5.75 -12.03 20.27
CA CYS A 555 5.72 -13.48 20.36
C CYS A 555 5.45 -13.97 21.80
N GLU A 556 5.13 -15.26 21.90
CA GLU A 556 4.66 -15.91 23.12
C GLU A 556 5.57 -15.73 24.34
N HIS A 557 4.96 -15.73 25.52
CA HIS A 557 5.62 -15.60 26.83
C HIS A 557 6.43 -14.31 27.04
N SER A 558 6.26 -13.31 26.18
CA SER A 558 6.95 -12.02 26.32
C SER A 558 6.25 -11.10 27.31
N ILE A 559 7.04 -10.25 27.98
CA ILE A 559 6.57 -9.31 29.00
C ILE A 559 6.94 -7.88 28.59
N VAL A 560 5.96 -7.00 28.48
CA VAL A 560 6.14 -5.56 28.24
C VAL A 560 6.07 -4.81 29.57
N MET A 561 7.18 -4.16 29.92
CA MET A 561 7.37 -3.51 31.21
C MET A 561 6.96 -2.02 31.22
N PRO A 562 6.73 -1.42 32.40
CA PRO A 562 6.29 -0.03 32.49
C PRO A 562 7.26 0.91 31.80
N GLY A 563 6.74 1.85 31.00
CA GLY A 563 7.55 2.82 30.26
C GLY A 563 8.11 2.32 28.93
N ALA A 564 7.81 1.09 28.52
CA ALA A 564 8.18 0.57 27.22
C ALA A 564 7.51 1.38 26.09
N LYS A 565 8.31 1.75 25.09
CA LYS A 565 7.88 2.41 23.86
C LYS A 565 8.35 1.58 22.68
N ILE A 566 7.47 0.73 22.16
CA ILE A 566 7.76 -0.16 21.05
C ILE A 566 7.36 0.53 19.74
N GLY A 567 8.29 0.64 18.81
CA GLY A 567 8.08 1.22 17.48
C GLY A 567 7.10 0.42 16.61
N ALA A 568 6.76 0.97 15.44
CA ALA A 568 5.94 0.31 14.44
C ALA A 568 6.70 -0.82 13.73
N GLY A 569 5.99 -1.88 13.31
CA GLY A 569 6.59 -2.99 12.55
C GLY A 569 7.49 -3.92 13.37
N VAL A 570 7.65 -3.70 14.68
CA VAL A 570 8.59 -4.45 15.52
C VAL A 570 8.15 -5.90 15.68
N ILE A 571 9.13 -6.82 15.69
CA ILE A 571 8.95 -8.19 16.17
C ILE A 571 9.65 -8.34 17.51
N VAL A 572 8.92 -8.75 18.55
CA VAL A 572 9.49 -9.16 19.84
C VAL A 572 9.52 -10.68 19.85
N GLY A 573 10.70 -11.29 19.87
CA GLY A 573 10.86 -12.74 19.92
C GLY A 573 10.35 -13.34 21.23
N ALA A 574 10.07 -14.64 21.23
CA ALA A 574 9.46 -15.33 22.36
C ALA A 574 10.30 -15.22 23.65
N ASN A 575 9.65 -15.26 24.80
CA ASN A 575 10.27 -15.17 26.14
C ASN A 575 11.10 -13.90 26.38
N SER A 576 10.75 -12.78 25.73
CA SER A 576 11.51 -11.53 25.88
C SER A 576 10.92 -10.60 26.93
N MET A 577 11.76 -9.88 27.69
CA MET A 577 11.35 -8.80 28.58
C MET A 577 11.64 -7.44 27.92
N VAL A 578 10.60 -6.78 27.44
CA VAL A 578 10.72 -5.50 26.74
C VAL A 578 10.63 -4.34 27.72
N SER A 579 11.66 -3.49 27.72
CA SER A 579 11.69 -2.24 28.48
C SER A 579 12.40 -1.15 27.67
N GLY A 580 12.14 0.12 27.99
CA GLY A 580 12.78 1.23 27.28
C GLY A 580 12.18 1.51 25.90
N LYS A 581 12.98 2.08 25.00
CA LYS A 581 12.54 2.44 23.63
C LYS A 581 13.06 1.41 22.65
N ILE A 582 12.17 0.85 21.83
CA ILE A 582 12.51 -0.05 20.73
C ILE A 582 12.26 0.66 19.40
N PRO A 583 13.26 0.78 18.50
CA PRO A 583 13.09 1.44 17.20
C PRO A 583 12.11 0.72 16.27
N ASN A 584 11.56 1.43 15.30
CA ASN A 584 10.69 0.86 14.27
C ASN A 584 11.40 -0.23 13.45
N PHE A 585 10.65 -1.19 12.93
CA PHE A 585 11.12 -2.21 11.97
C PHE A 585 12.31 -3.04 12.46
N THR A 586 12.41 -3.27 13.77
CA THR A 586 13.46 -4.09 14.38
C THR A 586 12.93 -5.44 14.87
N LEU A 587 13.83 -6.42 14.94
CA LEU A 587 13.63 -7.65 15.70
C LEU A 587 14.36 -7.50 17.04
N VAL A 588 13.65 -7.72 18.15
CA VAL A 588 14.24 -7.71 19.49
C VAL A 588 14.05 -9.04 20.21
N ILE A 589 15.07 -9.49 20.94
CA ILE A 589 15.02 -10.72 21.73
C ILE A 589 15.74 -10.54 23.08
N GLY A 590 15.37 -11.34 24.09
CA GLY A 590 16.11 -11.43 25.35
C GLY A 590 15.44 -10.74 26.54
N SER A 591 16.13 -10.75 27.69
CA SER A 591 15.66 -10.16 28.96
C SER A 591 16.83 -9.45 29.68
N PRO A 592 17.00 -8.13 29.53
CA PRO A 592 16.16 -7.22 28.73
C PRO A 592 16.27 -7.51 27.22
N ALA A 593 15.21 -7.16 26.48
CA ALA A 593 15.18 -7.34 25.03
C ALA A 593 16.09 -6.33 24.33
N GLU A 594 16.94 -6.82 23.43
CA GLU A 594 17.89 -6.03 22.63
C GLU A 594 17.64 -6.22 21.13
N VAL A 595 17.98 -5.22 20.33
CA VAL A 595 17.87 -5.27 18.86
C VAL A 595 18.90 -6.26 18.32
N VAL A 596 18.43 -7.23 17.53
CA VAL A 596 19.27 -8.24 16.87
C VAL A 596 19.17 -8.20 15.35
N ASP A 597 18.17 -7.50 14.80
CA ASP A 597 18.01 -7.29 13.36
C ASP A 597 17.22 -6.01 13.07
N GLU A 598 17.43 -5.43 11.90
CA GLU A 598 16.83 -4.17 11.41
C GLU A 598 16.16 -4.39 10.05
N ASP A 599 15.40 -3.40 9.55
CA ASP A 599 14.68 -3.48 8.27
C ASP A 599 13.73 -4.69 8.13
N ILE A 600 13.09 -5.07 9.24
CA ILE A 600 12.18 -6.21 9.30
C ILE A 600 10.79 -5.87 8.75
N TYR A 601 10.33 -6.68 7.80
CA TYR A 601 8.99 -6.63 7.24
C TYR A 601 8.32 -7.99 7.34
N TRP A 602 7.10 -8.03 7.85
CA TRP A 602 6.37 -9.27 8.09
C TRP A 602 4.88 -9.14 7.77
N LYS A 603 4.22 -10.29 7.57
CA LYS A 603 2.79 -10.41 7.28
C LYS A 603 2.23 -11.62 8.02
N VAL A 604 1.02 -11.46 8.59
CA VAL A 604 0.21 -12.53 9.25
C VAL A 604 -0.35 -13.53 8.24
#